data_AF-A0A1V5BL62-F1
#
_entry.id   AF-A0A1V5BL62-F1
#
_cell.length_a   1.000
_cell.length_b   1.000
_cell.length_c   1.000
_cell.angle_alpha   90.00
_cell.angle_beta   90.00
_cell.angle_gamma   90.00
#
_symmetry.space_group_name_H-M   'P 1'
#
loop_
_entity.id
_entity.type
_entity.pdbx_description
1 polymer ?
#
loop_
_entity_poly.entity_id
_entity_poly.type
_entity_poly.pdbx_seq_one_letter_code
_entity_poly.pdbx_strand_id
1 'polypeptide(L)' 'MGEVTQIGKECHNHCAIYYQAGDCVMPKEGIFIRILAGGTVKVGDSIEVIP' A
#
# COMPACT_ATOMS: atom_id res chain seq x y z
N MET A 1 -10.76 -7.06 7.31
CA MET A 1 -10.27 -6.01 8.22
C MET A 1 -8.75 -6.03 8.25
N GLY A 2 -8.10 -4.86 8.33
CA GLY A 2 -6.65 -4.75 8.38
C GLY A 2 -6.20 -3.58 9.24
N GLU A 3 -4.96 -3.65 9.70
CA GLU A 3 -4.30 -2.66 10.56
C GLU A 3 -3.13 -2.04 9.81
N VAL A 4 -3.01 -0.70 9.83
CA VAL A 4 -1.85 -0.02 9.26
C VAL A 4 -0.62 -0.32 10.10
N THR A 5 0.39 -0.93 9.49
CA THR A 5 1.66 -1.26 10.15
C THR A 5 2.79 -0.34 9.72
N GLN A 6 2.71 0.23 8.51
CA GLN A 6 3.78 1.04 7.96
C GLN A 6 3.25 2.03 6.93
N ILE A 7 3.82 3.24 6.94
CA ILE A 7 3.60 4.28 5.92
C ILE A 7 4.92 4.50 5.19
N GLY A 8 4.86 4.38 3.87
CA GLY A 8 6.03 4.29 3.02
C GLY A 8 6.78 2.97 3.21
N LYS A 9 7.59 2.58 2.23
CA LYS A 9 8.61 1.53 2.42
C LYS A 9 9.91 1.91 1.75
N GLU A 10 11.01 1.47 2.36
CA GLU A 10 12.31 1.58 1.70
C GLU A 10 12.28 0.79 0.39
N CYS A 11 12.77 1.43 -0.67
CA CYS A 11 12.88 0.82 -1.98
C CYS A 11 14.33 0.32 -2.10
N HIS A 12 14.59 -0.93 -1.70
CA HIS A 12 15.95 -1.48 -1.66
C HIS A 12 16.65 -1.49 -3.05
N ASN A 13 15.86 -1.61 -4.12
CA ASN A 13 16.30 -1.46 -5.51
C ASN A 13 15.25 -0.67 -6.29
N HIS A 14 15.60 -0.15 -7.46
CA HIS A 14 14.62 0.44 -8.37
C HIS A 14 13.56 -0.63 -8.74
N CYS A 15 12.29 -0.32 -8.46
CA CYS A 15 11.17 -1.24 -8.72
C CYS A 15 10.53 -0.97 -10.09
N ALA A 16 9.59 -1.83 -10.51
CA ALA A 16 8.88 -1.68 -11.78
C ALA A 16 8.20 -0.31 -11.97
N ILE A 17 7.71 0.30 -10.87
CA ILE A 17 7.09 1.63 -10.91
C ILE A 17 8.14 2.69 -11.25
N TYR A 18 9.30 2.64 -10.60
CA TYR A 18 10.41 3.57 -10.87
C TYR A 18 10.88 3.50 -12.33
N TYR A 19 11.03 2.29 -12.88
CA TYR A 19 11.45 2.14 -14.28
C TYR A 19 10.42 2.66 -15.29
N GLN A 20 9.14 2.60 -14.96
CA GLN A 20 8.07 3.08 -15.84
C GLN A 20 7.83 4.58 -15.73
N ALA A 21 7.85 5.12 -14.51
CA ALA A 21 7.46 6.51 -14.23
C ALA A 21 8.65 7.45 -13.95
N GLY A 22 9.85 6.92 -13.71
CA GLY A 22 11.03 7.68 -13.28
C GLY A 22 11.05 8.04 -11.79
N ASP A 23 9.96 7.79 -11.07
CA ASP A 23 9.83 8.03 -9.62
C ASP A 23 9.05 6.88 -8.96
N CYS A 24 9.36 6.62 -7.68
CA CYS A 24 8.75 5.54 -6.93
C CYS A 24 7.80 6.11 -5.87
N VAL A 25 6.51 5.81 -6.02
CA VAL A 25 5.48 6.21 -5.05
C VAL A 25 5.54 5.39 -3.75
N MET A 26 6.13 4.18 -3.78
CA MET A 26 6.16 3.27 -2.62
C MET A 26 6.77 3.86 -1.33
N PRO A 27 7.94 4.54 -1.34
CA PRO A 27 8.48 5.20 -0.16
C PRO A 27 7.68 6.43 0.28
N LYS A 28 6.96 7.08 -0.63
CA LYS A 28 6.35 8.39 -0.39
C LYS A 28 4.89 8.30 0.07
N GLU A 29 4.12 7.42 -0.56
CA GLU A 29 2.66 7.43 -0.49
C GLU A 29 2.07 6.06 -0.15
N GLY A 30 2.87 4.98 -0.19
CA GLY A 30 2.38 3.62 0.05
C GLY A 30 1.90 3.44 1.49
N ILE A 31 0.71 2.86 1.68
CA ILE A 31 0.21 2.43 3.01
C ILE A 31 0.23 0.91 3.04
N PHE A 32 0.86 0.34 4.07
CA PHE A 32 1.00 -1.10 4.25
C PHE A 32 0.22 -1.54 5.47
N ILE A 33 -0.61 -2.55 5.28
CA ILE A 33 -1.49 -3.09 6.30
C ILE A 33 -1.20 -4.56 6.56
N ARG A 34 -1.36 -5.00 7.80
CA ARG A 34 -1.51 -6.42 8.15
C ARG A 34 -2.98 -6.80 8.00
N ILE A 35 -3.26 -7.91 7.33
CA ILE A 35 -4.61 -8.44 7.23
C ILE A 35 -4.94 -9.19 8.52
N LEU A 36 -5.95 -8.72 9.25
CA LEU A 36 -6.44 -9.35 10.49
C LEU A 36 -7.49 -10.43 10.18
N ALA A 37 -8.33 -10.16 9.17
CA ALA A 37 -9.34 -11.08 8.67
C ALA A 37 -9.44 -10.95 7.15
N GLY A 38 -9.23 -12.07 6.46
CA GLY A 38 -9.31 -12.16 5.01
C GLY A 38 -10.74 -12.01 4.48
N GLY A 39 -10.86 -11.80 3.18
CA GLY A 39 -12.13 -11.62 2.48
C GLY A 39 -11.91 -11.24 1.03
N THR A 40 -13.00 -11.01 0.31
CA THR A 40 -12.99 -10.54 -1.07
C THR A 40 -13.05 -9.02 -1.13
N VAL A 41 -12.30 -8.42 -2.04
CA VAL A 41 -12.35 -7.00 -2.38
C VAL A 41 -12.70 -6.85 -3.86
N LYS A 42 -13.43 -5.79 -4.21
CA LYS A 42 -13.78 -5.44 -5.59
C LYS A 42 -13.55 -3.95 -5.85
N VAL A 43 -13.40 -3.61 -7.12
CA VAL A 43 -13.31 -2.21 -7.55
C VAL A 43 -14.57 -1.47 -7.13
N GLY A 44 -14.39 -0.32 -6.47
CA GLY A 44 -15.48 0.51 -5.96
C GLY A 44 -15.86 0.25 -4.50
N ASP A 45 -15.26 -0.73 -3.82
CA ASP A 45 -15.41 -0.85 -2.37
C ASP A 45 -14.84 0.40 -1.66
N SER A 46 -15.54 0.87 -0.62
CA SER A 46 -15.07 1.99 0.19
C SER A 46 -13.92 1.56 1.11
N ILE A 47 -13.01 2.49 1.37
CA ILE A 47 -11.99 2.37 2.41
C ILE A 47 -12.35 3.35 3.51
N GLU A 48 -12.52 2.84 4.72
CA GLU A 48 -12.81 3.64 5.91
C GLU A 48 -11.68 3.46 6.91
N VAL A 49 -11.21 4.58 7.47
CA VAL A 49 -10.24 4.57 8.57
C VAL A 49 -11.01 4.62 9.87
N ILE A 50 -10.81 3.60 10.70
CA ILE A 50 -11.48 3.45 12.00
C ILE A 50 -10.43 3.65 13.10
N PRO A 51 -10.73 4.42 14.17
CA PRO A 51 -9.82 4.62 15.31
C PRO A 51 -9.52 3.35 16.11
#